data_AF-A0AAD4EY02-F1
#
_entry.id   AF-A0AAD4EY02-F1
#
_cell.length_a   1.000
_cell.length_b   1.000
_cell.length_c   1.000
_cell.angle_alpha   90.00
_cell.angle_beta   90.00
_cell.angle_gamma   90.00
#
_symmetry.space_group_name_H-M   'P 1'
#
loop_
_entity.id
_entity.type
_entity.pdbx_description
1 polymer ?
#
loop_
_entity_poly.entity_id
_entity_poly.type
_entity_poly.pdbx_seq_one_letter_code
_entity_poly.pdbx_strand_id
1 'polypeptide(L)'
;MSPDPTRPWFKITGIVGDAITFDVPVRSHRDYLRIKVEDKLRQLQTTDIFLPNRYLSPLLTAFVSDTLPTLKLANEAAEFVFTHFDLSPRNVLVSGTPPMVTGLVDFEFSGFFPKVDEFVNDYVDNGGDWASAAYSAYLGRLAELGVDTPAHGIDEVVWRQAYWFGQMTEHIAPWWLPGDEGEEGLKAALRESAAVVQEMLRNFEKVN
;
A
#
# COMPACT_ATOMS: atom_id res chain seq x y z
N MET A 1 5.46 -40.66 -10.92
CA MET A 1 4.75 -40.01 -9.79
C MET A 1 4.06 -38.78 -10.35
N SER A 2 2.73 -38.79 -10.45
CA SER A 2 1.99 -37.58 -10.80
C SER A 2 1.99 -36.61 -9.61
N PRO A 3 2.19 -35.31 -9.82
CA PRO A 3 2.18 -34.32 -8.74
C PRO A 3 0.78 -34.23 -8.11
N ASP A 4 0.75 -34.15 -6.79
CA ASP A 4 -0.46 -33.95 -5.99
C ASP A 4 -1.04 -32.55 -6.25
N PRO A 5 -2.28 -32.42 -6.75
CA PRO A 5 -2.90 -31.12 -7.05
C PRO A 5 -3.31 -30.34 -5.79
N THR A 6 -3.22 -30.94 -4.61
CA THR A 6 -3.56 -30.28 -3.33
C THR A 6 -2.37 -29.65 -2.62
N ARG A 7 -1.15 -29.88 -3.12
CA ARG A 7 0.05 -29.20 -2.63
C ARG A 7 0.34 -27.99 -3.51
N PRO A 8 0.33 -26.75 -2.97
CA PRO A 8 0.90 -25.63 -3.72
C PRO A 8 2.37 -25.95 -4.00
N TRP A 9 2.73 -26.01 -5.29
CA TRP A 9 4.08 -26.37 -5.74
C TRP A 9 5.14 -25.32 -5.37
N PHE A 10 4.71 -24.18 -4.83
CA PHE A 10 5.56 -23.11 -4.32
C PHE A 10 4.84 -22.41 -3.15
N LYS A 11 5.53 -22.22 -2.03
CA LYS A 11 5.04 -21.42 -0.90
C LYS A 11 5.88 -20.16 -0.82
N ILE A 12 5.26 -19.02 -1.06
CA ILE A 12 5.89 -17.72 -0.82
C ILE A 12 5.99 -17.55 0.70
N THR A 13 7.21 -17.47 1.21
CA THR A 13 7.47 -17.32 2.66
C THR A 13 7.85 -15.90 3.05
N GLY A 14 7.76 -14.95 2.12
CA GLY A 14 7.97 -13.53 2.38
C GLY A 14 7.93 -12.66 1.14
N ILE A 15 8.19 -11.37 1.35
CA ILE A 15 8.03 -10.31 0.35
C ILE A 15 9.25 -10.22 -0.56
N VAL A 16 8.99 -10.03 -1.84
CA VAL A 16 9.93 -9.52 -2.86
C VAL A 16 9.24 -8.33 -3.47
N GLY A 17 9.85 -7.15 -3.40
CA GLY A 17 9.32 -5.89 -3.94
C GLY A 17 10.47 -4.90 -4.09
N ASP A 18 10.34 -3.95 -5.01
CA ASP A 18 11.41 -3.00 -5.30
C ASP A 18 11.56 -1.91 -4.20
N ALA A 19 12.70 -1.23 -4.20
CA ALA A 19 13.15 -0.15 -3.31
C ALA A 19 13.60 -0.51 -1.87
N ILE A 20 13.17 -1.62 -1.27
CA ILE A 20 13.65 -2.05 0.06
C ILE A 20 14.33 -3.41 -0.03
N THR A 21 15.66 -3.44 0.09
CA THR A 21 16.42 -4.69 0.20
C THR A 21 16.22 -5.34 1.57
N PHE A 22 15.89 -6.64 1.57
CA PHE A 22 15.73 -7.43 2.78
C PHE A 22 16.85 -8.46 2.91
N ASP A 23 17.54 -8.49 4.06
CA ASP A 23 18.53 -9.54 4.35
C ASP A 23 17.88 -10.89 4.70
N VAL A 24 16.62 -10.86 5.13
CA VAL A 24 15.81 -12.04 5.48
C VAL A 24 14.38 -11.89 4.97
N PRO A 25 13.69 -12.99 4.61
CA PRO A 25 12.29 -12.91 4.20
C PRO A 25 11.41 -12.31 5.29
N VAL A 26 10.58 -11.32 4.93
CA VAL A 26 9.56 -10.74 5.81
C VAL A 26 8.42 -11.74 6.00
N ARG A 27 8.18 -12.18 7.24
CA ARG A 27 7.24 -13.29 7.54
C ARG A 27 5.95 -12.87 8.23
N SER A 28 5.82 -11.61 8.61
CA SER A 28 4.62 -11.10 9.27
C SER A 28 4.16 -9.80 8.64
N HIS A 29 2.85 -9.55 8.66
CA HIS A 29 2.28 -8.29 8.18
C HIS A 29 2.82 -7.12 9.00
N ARG A 30 2.90 -7.26 10.34
CA ARG A 30 3.52 -6.27 11.21
C ARG A 30 4.97 -5.91 10.81
N ASP A 31 5.81 -6.90 10.51
CA ASP A 31 7.19 -6.63 10.09
C ASP A 31 7.24 -5.87 8.77
N TYR A 32 6.38 -6.23 7.82
CA TYR A 32 6.24 -5.51 6.55
C TYR A 32 5.88 -4.03 6.77
N LEU A 33 4.83 -3.77 7.55
CA LEU A 33 4.39 -2.40 7.86
C LEU A 33 5.48 -1.61 8.58
N ARG A 34 6.14 -2.23 9.57
CA ARG A 34 7.26 -1.60 10.30
C ARG A 34 8.37 -1.19 9.35
N ILE A 35 8.81 -2.10 8.49
CA ILE A 35 9.91 -1.83 7.55
C ILE A 35 9.56 -0.68 6.60
N LYS A 36 8.31 -0.62 6.11
CA LYS A 36 7.87 0.52 5.26
C LYS A 36 7.96 1.86 5.98
N VAL A 37 7.54 1.93 7.25
CA VAL A 37 7.64 3.17 8.03
C VAL A 37 9.10 3.50 8.35
N GLU A 38 9.92 2.51 8.74
CA GLU A 38 11.34 2.71 9.03
C GLU A 38 12.12 3.20 7.80
N ASP A 39 11.82 2.67 6.60
CA ASP A 39 12.44 3.14 5.38
C ASP A 39 12.04 4.59 5.03
N LYS A 40 10.75 4.93 5.10
CA LYS A 40 10.29 6.31 4.88
C LYS A 40 10.84 7.26 5.95
N LEU A 41 10.98 6.81 7.20
CA LEU A 41 11.59 7.58 8.28
C LEU A 41 13.08 7.84 8.00
N ARG A 42 13.82 6.83 7.50
CA ARG A 42 15.20 7.01 7.04
C ARG A 42 15.27 8.06 5.95
N GLN A 43 14.42 7.98 4.92
CA GLN A 43 14.36 8.98 3.85
C GLN A 43 14.06 10.40 4.37
N LEU A 44 13.06 10.55 5.26
CA LEU A 44 12.72 11.81 5.92
C LEU A 44 13.94 12.43 6.63
N GLN A 45 14.75 11.58 7.29
CA GLN A 45 15.91 12.01 8.06
C GLN A 45 17.15 12.29 7.22
N THR A 46 17.34 11.58 6.11
CA THR A 46 18.58 11.66 5.31
C THR A 46 18.49 12.57 4.10
N THR A 47 17.29 12.88 3.62
CA THR A 47 17.12 13.74 2.44
C THR A 47 16.86 15.19 2.86
N ASP A 48 17.59 16.14 2.28
CA ASP A 48 17.59 17.54 2.73
C ASP A 48 16.29 18.29 2.41
N ILE A 49 15.59 17.92 1.34
CA ILE A 49 14.30 18.54 0.99
C ILE A 49 13.26 18.35 2.10
N PHE A 50 13.38 17.28 2.91
CA PHE A 50 12.47 16.97 4.00
C PHE A 50 12.90 17.54 5.36
N LEU A 51 13.98 18.33 5.41
CA LEU A 51 14.42 18.98 6.64
C LEU A 51 13.29 19.70 7.41
N PRO A 52 12.36 20.44 6.74
CA PRO A 52 11.23 21.07 7.43
C PRO A 52 10.27 20.09 8.13
N ASN A 53 10.21 18.82 7.70
CA ASN A 53 9.28 17.81 8.20
C ASN A 53 9.93 16.81 9.18
N ARG A 54 11.24 16.91 9.45
CA ARG A 54 11.95 15.97 10.36
C ARG A 54 11.40 15.95 11.78
N TYR A 55 10.67 16.98 12.20
CA TYR A 55 9.97 17.01 13.49
C TYR A 55 8.90 15.91 13.63
N LEU A 56 8.46 15.28 12.54
CA LEU A 56 7.56 14.13 12.56
C LEU A 56 8.26 12.84 13.06
N SER A 57 9.60 12.79 13.04
CA SER A 57 10.36 11.57 13.36
C SER A 57 10.02 10.95 14.71
N PRO A 58 9.92 11.71 15.83
CA PRO A 58 9.55 11.13 17.12
C PRO A 58 8.13 10.55 17.13
N LEU A 59 7.18 11.18 16.41
CA LEU A 59 5.80 10.69 16.31
C LEU A 59 5.73 9.38 15.53
N LEU A 60 6.46 9.28 14.42
CA LEU A 60 6.55 8.06 13.61
C LEU A 60 7.25 6.93 14.36
N THR A 61 8.28 7.27 15.14
CA THR A 61 8.99 6.29 15.99
C THR A 61 8.05 5.73 17.07
N ALA A 62 7.29 6.60 17.74
CA ALA A 62 6.29 6.20 18.73
C ALA A 62 5.15 5.38 18.09
N PHE A 63 4.71 5.76 16.88
CA PHE A 63 3.74 4.96 16.13
C PHE A 63 4.25 3.53 15.90
N VAL A 64 5.50 3.37 15.46
CA VAL A 64 6.08 2.03 15.22
C VAL A 64 6.21 1.22 16.51
N SER A 65 6.60 1.84 17.62
CA SER A 65 6.83 1.11 18.88
C SER A 65 5.54 0.80 19.63
N ASP A 66 4.58 1.73 19.66
CA ASP A 66 3.47 1.72 20.61
C ASP A 66 2.14 1.42 19.92
N THR A 67 1.91 1.98 18.74
CA THR A 67 0.62 1.90 18.04
C THR A 67 0.57 0.74 17.04
N LEU A 68 1.59 0.58 16.21
CA LEU A 68 1.62 -0.45 15.17
C LEU A 68 1.37 -1.87 15.71
N PRO A 69 1.94 -2.30 16.86
CA PRO A 69 1.70 -3.64 17.40
C PRO A 69 0.26 -3.91 17.83
N THR A 70 -0.54 -2.87 18.09
CA THR A 70 -1.94 -3.00 18.56
C THR A 70 -2.95 -3.04 17.41
N LEU A 71 -2.55 -2.65 16.19
CA LEU A 71 -3.44 -2.58 15.05
C LEU A 71 -3.95 -3.96 14.63
N LYS A 72 -5.23 -4.05 14.25
CA LYS A 72 -5.82 -5.27 13.70
C LYS A 72 -5.11 -5.66 12.41
N LEU A 73 -4.87 -4.68 11.52
CA LEU A 73 -4.10 -4.84 10.29
C LEU A 73 -2.75 -5.53 10.52
N ALA A 74 -1.98 -5.07 11.51
CA ALA A 74 -0.65 -5.61 11.79
C ALA A 74 -0.68 -7.05 12.31
N ASN A 75 -1.80 -7.45 12.93
CA ASN A 75 -2.01 -8.76 13.53
C ASN A 75 -2.81 -9.72 12.62
N GLU A 76 -3.14 -9.32 11.39
CA GLU A 76 -3.71 -10.22 10.39
C GLU A 76 -2.75 -11.38 10.08
N ALA A 77 -3.32 -12.52 9.73
CA ALA A 77 -2.53 -13.67 9.31
C ALA A 77 -1.68 -13.30 8.08
N ALA A 78 -0.40 -13.64 8.11
CA ALA A 78 0.52 -13.33 7.03
C ALA A 78 0.24 -14.22 5.80
N GLU A 79 -0.63 -13.74 4.94
CA GLU A 79 -0.87 -14.30 3.61
C GLU A 79 -0.44 -13.28 2.55
N PHE A 80 0.67 -13.60 1.89
CA PHE A 80 1.20 -12.79 0.79
C PHE A 80 0.78 -13.39 -0.54
N VAL A 81 0.18 -12.57 -1.40
CA VAL A 81 -0.28 -12.95 -2.73
C VAL A 81 0.53 -12.18 -3.78
N PHE A 82 0.57 -12.68 -5.01
CA PHE A 82 1.12 -11.90 -6.10
C PHE A 82 0.17 -10.74 -6.39
N THR A 83 0.68 -9.53 -6.23
CA THR A 83 -0.06 -8.27 -6.25
C THR A 83 0.54 -7.44 -7.37
N HIS A 84 -0.31 -6.91 -8.27
CA HIS A 84 0.13 -6.03 -9.34
C HIS A 84 0.56 -4.68 -8.78
N PHE A 85 -0.16 -4.22 -7.75
CA PHE A 85 0.05 -2.97 -7.00
C PHE A 85 -0.22 -1.68 -7.79
N ASP A 86 -0.26 -1.73 -9.13
CA ASP A 86 -0.72 -0.63 -9.99
C ASP A 86 -1.84 -1.06 -10.97
N LEU A 87 -2.83 -1.83 -10.50
CA LEU A 87 -3.88 -2.36 -11.39
C LEU A 87 -4.95 -1.30 -11.70
N SER A 88 -4.68 -0.48 -12.70
CA SER A 88 -5.58 0.55 -13.20
C SER A 88 -6.04 0.25 -14.64
N PRO A 89 -7.12 0.89 -15.16
CA PRO A 89 -7.63 0.60 -16.50
C PRO A 89 -6.61 0.83 -17.62
N ARG A 90 -5.64 1.74 -17.42
CA ARG A 90 -4.53 2.01 -18.36
C ARG A 90 -3.57 0.81 -18.51
N ASN A 91 -3.52 -0.06 -17.51
CA ASN A 91 -2.62 -1.21 -17.44
C ASN A 91 -3.29 -2.52 -17.88
N VAL A 92 -4.55 -2.46 -18.33
CA VAL A 92 -5.31 -3.61 -18.85
C VAL A 92 -5.53 -3.46 -20.35
N LEU A 93 -4.94 -4.36 -21.13
CA LEU A 93 -5.14 -4.42 -22.58
C LEU A 93 -6.38 -5.24 -22.90
N VAL A 94 -7.30 -4.67 -23.68
CA VAL A 94 -8.55 -5.30 -24.08
C VAL A 94 -8.69 -5.27 -25.59
N SER A 95 -9.05 -6.39 -26.22
CA SER A 95 -9.36 -6.44 -27.65
C SER A 95 -10.46 -7.46 -27.98
N GLY A 96 -10.92 -7.46 -29.23
CA GLY A 96 -11.94 -8.40 -29.73
C GLY A 96 -13.38 -7.93 -29.58
N THR A 97 -14.31 -8.76 -30.05
CA THR A 97 -15.77 -8.59 -29.90
C THR A 97 -16.41 -9.97 -29.69
N PRO A 98 -16.90 -10.29 -28.48
CA PRO A 98 -16.98 -9.42 -27.30
C PRO A 98 -15.59 -9.05 -26.73
N PRO A 99 -15.48 -7.96 -25.95
CA PRO A 99 -14.22 -7.53 -25.36
C PRO A 99 -13.59 -8.61 -24.47
N MET A 100 -12.30 -8.86 -24.66
CA MET A 100 -11.53 -9.83 -23.89
C MET A 100 -10.23 -9.19 -23.42
N VAL A 101 -9.86 -9.42 -22.16
CA VAL A 101 -8.54 -9.04 -21.64
C VAL A 101 -7.48 -9.84 -22.38
N THR A 102 -6.61 -9.15 -23.11
CA THR A 102 -5.52 -9.77 -23.88
C THR A 102 -4.15 -9.57 -23.26
N GLY A 103 -4.04 -8.71 -22.25
CA GLY A 103 -2.79 -8.52 -21.53
C GLY A 103 -2.96 -7.64 -20.30
N LEU A 104 -2.03 -7.83 -19.38
CA LEU A 104 -1.74 -6.91 -18.28
C LEU A 104 -0.32 -6.41 -18.51
N VAL A 105 -0.07 -5.14 -18.21
CA VAL A 105 1.23 -4.48 -18.38
C VAL A 105 1.57 -3.67 -17.14
N ASP A 106 2.82 -3.19 -17.08
CA ASP A 106 3.29 -2.29 -16.02
C ASP A 106 3.43 -2.94 -14.64
N PHE A 107 4.29 -3.96 -14.58
CA PHE A 107 4.56 -4.74 -13.36
C PHE A 107 5.67 -4.14 -12.49
N GLU A 108 6.04 -2.87 -12.67
CA GLU A 108 7.21 -2.29 -12.01
C GLU A 108 7.07 -2.21 -10.48
N PHE A 109 5.83 -2.12 -9.99
CA PHE A 109 5.51 -2.14 -8.56
C PHE A 109 5.01 -3.49 -8.06
N SER A 110 4.97 -4.51 -8.92
CA SER A 110 4.41 -5.81 -8.57
C SER A 110 5.31 -6.59 -7.62
N GLY A 111 4.70 -7.41 -6.78
CA GLY A 111 5.42 -8.16 -5.77
C GLY A 111 4.54 -9.13 -5.01
N PHE A 112 5.07 -9.63 -3.90
CA PHE A 112 4.30 -10.46 -2.98
C PHE A 112 3.91 -9.66 -1.74
N PHE A 113 2.67 -9.20 -1.68
CA PHE A 113 2.19 -8.27 -0.65
C PHE A 113 0.95 -8.83 0.07
N PRO A 114 0.59 -8.28 1.25
CA PRO A 114 -0.69 -8.59 1.89
C PRO A 114 -1.85 -8.35 0.92
N LYS A 115 -2.90 -9.18 0.95
CA LYS A 115 -4.03 -9.07 0.01
C LYS A 115 -4.64 -7.66 -0.11
N VAL A 116 -4.69 -6.94 1.01
CA VAL A 116 -5.27 -5.60 1.08
C VAL A 116 -4.51 -4.59 0.21
N ASP A 117 -3.22 -4.80 0.00
CA ASP A 117 -2.34 -3.88 -0.73
C ASP A 117 -2.69 -3.75 -2.22
N GLU A 118 -3.29 -4.78 -2.83
CA GLU A 118 -3.78 -4.70 -4.22
C GLU A 118 -4.77 -3.55 -4.41
N PHE A 119 -5.56 -3.24 -3.38
CA PHE A 119 -6.60 -2.22 -3.47
C PHE A 119 -6.18 -0.89 -2.86
N VAL A 120 -5.22 -0.85 -1.93
CA VAL A 120 -4.83 0.39 -1.26
C VAL A 120 -4.41 1.44 -2.29
N ASN A 121 -3.65 1.03 -3.31
CA ASN A 121 -3.12 1.97 -4.30
C ASN A 121 -4.23 2.63 -5.14
N ASP A 122 -5.35 1.94 -5.39
CA ASP A 122 -6.52 2.49 -6.09
C ASP A 122 -7.15 3.70 -5.38
N TYR A 123 -6.93 3.82 -4.07
CA TYR A 123 -7.50 4.88 -3.23
C TYR A 123 -6.48 5.93 -2.79
N VAL A 124 -5.18 5.61 -2.87
CA VAL A 124 -4.09 6.49 -2.42
C VAL A 124 -3.48 7.21 -3.62
N ASP A 125 -2.78 6.49 -4.52
CA ASP A 125 -2.08 7.13 -5.65
C ASP A 125 -2.91 7.15 -6.93
N ASN A 126 -3.68 6.10 -7.20
CA ASN A 126 -4.51 5.96 -8.41
C ASN A 126 -5.92 6.56 -8.27
N GLY A 127 -6.09 7.48 -7.31
CA GLY A 127 -7.36 8.12 -7.02
C GLY A 127 -7.94 8.80 -8.27
N GLY A 128 -9.01 8.21 -8.81
CA GLY A 128 -9.74 8.75 -9.97
C GLY A 128 -9.42 8.11 -11.32
N ASP A 129 -8.49 7.15 -11.39
CA ASP A 129 -8.22 6.40 -12.62
C ASP A 129 -9.40 5.54 -13.04
N TRP A 130 -10.08 4.96 -12.06
CA TRP A 130 -11.29 4.20 -12.29
C TRP A 130 -12.52 5.11 -12.26
N ALA A 131 -13.33 5.04 -13.30
CA ALA A 131 -14.71 5.54 -13.22
C ALA A 131 -15.45 4.80 -12.09
N SER A 132 -16.12 5.52 -11.19
CA SER A 132 -16.73 4.95 -9.97
C SER A 132 -17.63 3.73 -10.23
N ALA A 133 -18.45 3.78 -11.29
CA ALA A 133 -19.30 2.67 -11.68
C ALA A 133 -18.50 1.43 -12.15
N ALA A 134 -17.40 1.66 -12.88
CA ALA A 134 -16.52 0.59 -13.35
C ALA A 134 -15.76 -0.06 -12.18
N TYR A 135 -15.26 0.74 -11.24
CA TYR A 135 -14.59 0.22 -10.04
C TYR A 135 -15.53 -0.62 -9.18
N SER A 136 -16.75 -0.12 -8.96
CA SER A 136 -17.77 -0.84 -8.20
C SER A 136 -18.13 -2.19 -8.86
N ALA A 137 -18.25 -2.20 -10.19
CA ALA A 137 -18.48 -3.43 -10.95
C ALA A 137 -17.29 -4.40 -10.88
N TYR A 138 -16.06 -3.88 -10.94
CA TYR A 138 -14.83 -4.65 -10.77
C TYR A 138 -14.77 -5.34 -9.41
N LEU A 139 -14.95 -4.59 -8.31
CA LEU A 139 -14.95 -5.16 -6.96
C LEU A 139 -16.10 -6.17 -6.78
N GLY A 140 -17.30 -5.87 -7.29
CA GLY A 140 -18.44 -6.78 -7.24
C GLY A 140 -18.16 -8.10 -7.96
N ARG A 141 -17.52 -8.04 -9.13
CA ARG A 141 -17.19 -9.24 -9.90
C ARG A 141 -16.11 -10.08 -9.24
N LEU A 142 -15.12 -9.46 -8.60
CA LEU A 142 -14.13 -10.16 -7.77
C LEU A 142 -14.79 -10.89 -6.59
N ALA A 143 -15.72 -10.21 -5.90
CA ALA A 143 -16.46 -10.81 -4.80
C ALA A 143 -17.30 -12.03 -5.25
N GLU A 144 -17.96 -11.95 -6.42
CA GLU A 144 -18.69 -13.09 -7.01
C GLU A 144 -17.77 -14.28 -7.32
N LEU A 145 -16.49 -14.03 -7.57
CA LEU A 145 -15.47 -15.06 -7.80
C LEU A 145 -14.80 -15.55 -6.50
N GLY A 146 -15.27 -15.07 -5.34
CA GLY A 146 -14.75 -15.46 -4.02
C GLY A 146 -13.44 -14.78 -3.62
N VAL A 147 -13.13 -13.65 -4.25
CA VAL A 147 -11.98 -12.80 -3.86
C VAL A 147 -12.46 -11.75 -2.87
N ASP A 148 -11.78 -11.64 -1.73
CA ASP A 148 -12.03 -10.58 -0.76
C ASP A 148 -11.64 -9.21 -1.35
N THR A 149 -12.52 -8.23 -1.19
CA THR A 149 -12.40 -6.85 -1.67
C THR A 149 -12.74 -5.86 -0.56
N PRO A 150 -12.40 -4.57 -0.70
CA PRO A 150 -12.80 -3.53 0.24
C PRO A 150 -14.33 -3.42 0.43
N ALA A 151 -15.11 -3.78 -0.60
CA ALA A 151 -16.56 -3.76 -0.54
C ALA A 151 -17.17 -5.06 0.01
N HIS A 152 -16.42 -6.16 0.06
CA HIS A 152 -16.90 -7.47 0.45
C HIS A 152 -15.76 -8.39 0.91
N GLY A 153 -15.82 -8.93 2.13
CA GLY A 153 -14.89 -9.95 2.61
C GLY A 153 -13.71 -9.39 3.41
N ILE A 154 -13.11 -8.26 3.00
CA ILE A 154 -12.11 -7.59 3.84
C ILE A 154 -12.80 -6.93 5.03
N ASP A 155 -12.27 -7.17 6.22
CA ASP A 155 -12.78 -6.54 7.45
C ASP A 155 -12.65 -5.01 7.39
N GLU A 156 -13.73 -4.30 7.73
CA GLU A 156 -13.80 -2.85 7.58
C GLU A 156 -12.72 -2.12 8.40
N VAL A 157 -12.36 -2.63 9.58
CA VAL A 157 -11.31 -2.04 10.42
C VAL A 157 -9.94 -2.26 9.78
N VAL A 158 -9.69 -3.47 9.26
CA VAL A 158 -8.45 -3.80 8.54
C VAL A 158 -8.30 -2.91 7.31
N TRP A 159 -9.34 -2.80 6.48
CA TRP A 159 -9.32 -1.95 5.30
C TRP A 159 -9.03 -0.49 5.64
N ARG A 160 -9.73 0.05 6.64
CA ARG A 160 -9.55 1.44 7.07
C ARG A 160 -8.14 1.70 7.60
N GLN A 161 -7.59 0.78 8.38
CA GLN A 161 -6.22 0.87 8.86
C GLN A 161 -5.21 0.78 7.70
N ALA A 162 -5.45 -0.07 6.70
CA ALA A 162 -4.60 -0.18 5.51
C ALA A 162 -4.61 1.12 4.70
N TYR A 163 -5.79 1.71 4.49
CA TYR A 163 -5.93 3.01 3.83
C TYR A 163 -5.18 4.12 4.57
N TRP A 164 -5.39 4.27 5.88
CA TRP A 164 -4.67 5.26 6.69
C TRP A 164 -3.16 5.02 6.67
N PHE A 165 -2.73 3.76 6.69
CA PHE A 165 -1.34 3.40 6.64
C PHE A 165 -0.73 3.79 5.29
N GLY A 166 -1.40 3.48 4.17
CA GLY A 166 -0.98 3.87 2.82
C GLY A 166 -0.82 5.39 2.70
N GLN A 167 -1.87 6.14 3.07
CA GLN A 167 -1.84 7.61 3.09
C GLN A 167 -0.69 8.16 3.92
N MET A 168 -0.49 7.62 5.13
CA MET A 168 0.60 8.04 5.99
C MET A 168 1.96 7.78 5.32
N THR A 169 2.22 6.55 4.85
CA THR A 169 3.53 6.19 4.29
C THR A 169 3.89 6.99 3.04
N GLU A 170 2.90 7.33 2.23
CA GLU A 170 3.13 8.08 1.01
C GLU A 170 3.50 9.54 1.30
N HIS A 171 3.01 10.09 2.40
CA HIS A 171 3.24 11.48 2.79
C HIS A 171 4.41 11.71 3.78
N ILE A 172 5.06 10.65 4.31
CA ILE A 172 6.24 10.81 5.20
C ILE A 172 7.43 11.37 4.43
N ALA A 173 7.74 10.78 3.29
CA ALA A 173 8.82 11.15 2.38
C ALA A 173 8.35 10.86 0.94
N PRO A 174 7.54 11.76 0.36
CA PRO A 174 6.95 11.55 -0.95
C PRO A 174 8.01 11.56 -2.05
N TRP A 175 7.93 10.60 -2.96
CA TRP A 175 8.90 10.49 -4.06
C TRP A 175 8.71 11.58 -5.12
N TRP A 176 7.51 12.14 -5.24
CA TRP A 176 7.18 13.22 -6.18
C TRP A 176 7.74 14.59 -5.78
N LEU A 177 8.33 14.73 -4.58
CA LEU A 177 8.97 15.97 -4.15
C LEU A 177 10.46 16.01 -4.54
N PRO A 178 10.98 17.18 -4.95
CA PRO A 178 10.35 18.51 -4.86
C PRO A 178 9.36 18.85 -6.00
N GLY A 179 9.25 18.01 -7.03
CA GLY A 179 8.41 18.26 -8.20
C GLY A 179 8.95 19.41 -9.07
N ASP A 180 8.11 19.89 -10.00
CA ASP A 180 8.42 21.02 -10.89
C ASP A 180 8.01 22.38 -10.29
N GLU A 181 7.43 22.38 -9.10
CA GLU A 181 6.98 23.59 -8.44
C GLU A 181 8.17 24.34 -7.81
N GLY A 182 8.16 25.67 -7.92
CA GLY A 182 9.18 26.51 -7.29
C GLY A 182 9.17 26.41 -5.76
N GLU A 183 10.06 27.16 -5.10
CA GLU A 183 10.27 27.08 -3.64
C GLU A 183 9.00 27.18 -2.79
N GLU A 184 8.05 28.05 -3.16
CA GLU A 184 6.77 28.19 -2.44
C GLU A 184 5.84 26.99 -2.62
N GLY A 185 5.84 26.36 -3.80
CA GLY A 185 5.09 25.14 -4.06
C GLY A 185 5.64 23.97 -3.24
N LEU A 186 6.97 23.82 -3.22
CA LEU A 186 7.63 22.86 -2.34
C LEU A 186 7.26 23.04 -0.86
N LYS A 187 7.27 24.29 -0.35
CA LYS A 187 6.84 24.58 1.03
C LYS A 187 5.38 24.26 1.27
N ALA A 188 4.50 24.46 0.29
CA ALA A 188 3.09 24.11 0.39
C ALA A 188 2.92 22.59 0.43
N ALA A 189 3.54 21.85 -0.49
CA ALA A 189 3.45 20.41 -0.57
C ALA A 189 4.06 19.70 0.66
N LEU A 190 5.16 20.22 1.22
CA LEU A 190 5.71 19.72 2.49
C LEU A 190 4.75 19.91 3.67
N ARG A 191 4.07 21.07 3.74
CA ARG A 191 3.06 21.34 4.78
C ARG A 191 1.84 20.44 4.64
N GLU A 192 1.36 20.25 3.42
CA GLU A 192 0.25 19.36 3.11
C GLU A 192 0.59 17.91 3.48
N SER A 193 1.76 17.42 3.05
CA SER A 193 2.23 16.08 3.39
C SER A 193 2.33 15.87 4.90
N ALA A 194 2.89 16.84 5.63
CA ALA A 194 2.95 16.77 7.08
C ALA A 194 1.56 16.76 7.74
N ALA A 195 0.61 17.53 7.21
CA ALA A 195 -0.76 17.55 7.72
C ALA A 195 -1.46 16.20 7.55
N VAL A 196 -1.29 15.54 6.39
CA VAL A 196 -1.81 14.20 6.12
C VAL A 196 -1.21 13.18 7.09
N VAL A 197 0.12 13.16 7.27
CA VAL A 197 0.78 12.25 8.22
C VAL A 197 0.22 12.42 9.63
N GLN A 198 0.11 13.66 10.11
CA GLN A 198 -0.44 13.94 11.44
C GLN A 198 -1.91 13.54 11.57
N GLU A 199 -2.71 13.71 10.51
CA GLU A 199 -4.09 13.28 10.50
C GLU A 199 -4.22 11.76 10.62
N MET A 200 -3.44 11.02 9.84
CA MET A 200 -3.46 9.55 9.90
C MET A 200 -3.00 9.04 11.26
N LEU A 201 -1.95 9.61 11.83
CA LEU A 201 -1.49 9.31 13.20
C LEU A 201 -2.62 9.51 14.24
N ARG A 202 -3.33 10.64 14.19
CA ARG A 202 -4.49 10.90 15.06
C ARG A 202 -5.63 9.90 14.84
N ASN A 203 -5.84 9.42 13.61
CA ASN A 203 -6.88 8.44 13.32
C ASN A 203 -6.56 7.08 13.96
N PHE A 204 -5.28 6.67 13.95
CA PHE A 204 -4.84 5.46 14.66
C PHE A 204 -5.01 5.57 16.19
N GLU A 205 -4.74 6.75 16.78
CA GLU A 205 -4.94 6.98 18.22
C GLU A 205 -6.40 6.85 18.66
N LYS A 206 -7.37 7.19 17.79
CA LYS A 206 -8.80 7.12 18.12
C LYS A 206 -9.39 5.71 18.12
N VAL A 207 -8.72 4.78 17.45
CA VAL A 207 -9.20 3.39 17.29
C VAL A 207 -8.44 2.38 18.14
N ASN A 208 -7.43 2.85 18.89
CA ASN A 208 -6.65 2.08 19.85
C ASN A 208 -7.26 2.14 21.26
#